data_AF-X1E5D7-F1
#
_entry.id   AF-X1E5D7-F1
#
_cell.length_a   1.000
_cell.length_b   1.000
_cell.length_c   1.000
_cell.angle_alpha   90.00
_cell.angle_beta   90.00
_cell.angle_gamma   90.00
#
_symmetry.space_group_name_H-M   'P 1'
#
loop_
_entity.id
_entity.type
_entity.pdbx_description
1 polymer ?
#
loop_
_entity_poly.entity_id
_entity_poly.type
_entity_poly.pdbx_seq_one_letter_code
_entity_poly.pdbx_strand_id
1 'polypeptide(L)' 'MFPQRIIKQAKMNNLDIVGICDHNSAENVMATQKIGEREKVAVIGGIEATSQE' A
#
# COMPACT_ATOMS: atom_id res chain seq x y z
N MET A 1 -5.20 -8.62 1.62
CA MET A 1 -3.76 -8.24 1.56
C MET A 1 -3.20 -8.16 2.99
N PHE A 2 -1.89 -8.36 3.25
CA PHE A 2 -1.29 -8.11 4.56
C PHE A 2 -0.42 -6.84 4.52
N PRO A 3 -0.93 -5.67 4.93
CA PRO A 3 -0.24 -4.38 4.85
C PRO A 3 1.23 -4.40 5.32
N GLN A 4 1.51 -5.10 6.42
CA GLN A 4 2.85 -5.19 7.01
C GLN A 4 3.88 -5.84 6.06
N ARG A 5 3.48 -6.85 5.29
CA ARG A 5 4.39 -7.58 4.41
C ARG A 5 4.85 -6.70 3.24
N ILE A 6 3.97 -5.85 2.74
CA ILE A 6 4.29 -4.91 1.64
C ILE A 6 5.35 -3.92 2.09
N ILE A 7 5.13 -3.26 3.23
CA ILE A 7 6.08 -2.27 3.74
C ILE A 7 7.43 -2.91 4.09
N LYS A 8 7.43 -4.10 4.71
CA LYS A 8 8.67 -4.83 4.99
C LYS A 8 9.45 -5.13 3.70
N GLN A 9 8.75 -5.60 2.66
CA GLN A 9 9.37 -5.90 1.37
C GLN A 9 9.89 -4.62 0.68
N ALA A 10 9.14 -3.52 0.75
CA ALA A 10 9.56 -2.22 0.22
C ALA A 10 10.87 -1.76 0.87
N LYS A 11 10.96 -1.88 2.21
CA LYS A 11 12.17 -1.53 2.96
C LYS A 11 13.36 -2.42 2.60
N MET A 12 13.15 -3.73 2.44
CA MET A 12 14.20 -4.66 2.00
C MET A 12 14.73 -4.33 0.60
N ASN A 13 13.90 -3.72 -0.25
CA ASN A 13 14.25 -3.29 -1.59
C ASN A 13 14.72 -1.83 -1.67
N ASN A 14 14.91 -1.15 -0.53
CA ASN A 14 15.28 0.27 -0.45
C ASN A 14 14.34 1.19 -1.25
N LEU A 15 13.03 0.93 -1.22
CA LEU A 15 12.04 1.81 -1.83
C LEU A 15 11.63 2.92 -0.87
N ASP A 16 11.66 4.16 -1.35
CA ASP A 16 11.21 5.33 -0.58
C ASP A 16 9.67 5.45 -0.57
N ILE A 17 9.00 4.91 -1.58
CA ILE A 17 7.56 5.04 -1.80
C ILE A 17 6.95 3.78 -2.40
N VAL A 18 5.71 3.47 -2.03
CA VAL A 18 4.90 2.41 -2.63
C VAL A 18 3.48 2.90 -2.92
N GLY A 19 2.89 2.38 -4.00
CA GLY A 19 1.46 2.49 -4.28
C GLY A 19 0.76 1.17 -3.95
N ILE A 20 -0.41 1.24 -3.32
CA ILE A 20 -1.28 0.06 -3.16
C ILE A 20 -2.62 0.27 -3.86
N CYS A 21 -3.09 -0.75 -4.54
CA CYS A 21 -4.32 -0.73 -5.33
C CYS A 21 -5.05 -2.06 -5.11
N ASP A 22 -5.82 -2.17 -4.03
CA ASP A 22 -6.65 -3.36 -3.83
C ASP A 22 -7.82 -3.37 -4.82
N HIS A 23 -8.23 -4.58 -5.22
CA HIS A 23 -9.32 -4.78 -6.17
C HIS A 23 -10.66 -4.31 -5.58
N ASN A 24 -11.22 -3.23 -6.15
CA ASN A 24 -12.48 -2.59 -5.76
C ASN A 24 -12.59 -2.20 -4.27
N SER A 25 -11.48 -2.03 -3.57
CA SER A 25 -11.48 -1.68 -2.14
C SER A 25 -10.32 -0.76 -1.78
N ALA A 26 -10.56 0.12 -0.80
CA ALA A 26 -9.52 0.94 -0.17
C ALA A 26 -9.31 0.57 1.31
N GLU A 27 -9.85 -0.57 1.77
CA GLU A 27 -9.85 -0.95 3.19
C GLU A 27 -8.45 -0.98 3.82
N ASN A 28 -7.44 -1.38 3.04
CA ASN A 28 -6.07 -1.54 3.52
C ASN A 28 -5.24 -0.25 3.38
N VAL A 29 -5.76 0.82 2.76
CA VAL A 29 -5.02 2.08 2.55
C VAL A 29 -4.55 2.67 3.86
N MET A 30 -5.49 2.91 4.79
CA MET A 30 -5.19 3.51 6.08
C MET A 30 -4.24 2.64 6.94
N ALA A 31 -4.43 1.32 6.91
CA ALA A 31 -3.57 0.40 7.64
C ALA A 31 -2.14 0.42 7.09
N THR A 32 -1.99 0.41 5.77
CA THR A 32 -0.70 0.43 5.10
C THR A 32 0.02 1.76 5.29
N GLN A 33 -0.68 2.89 5.20
CA GLN A 33 -0.13 4.22 5.48
C GLN A 33 0.43 4.34 6.90
N LYS A 34 -0.32 3.87 7.92
CA LYS A 34 0.14 3.88 9.32
C LYS A 34 1.42 3.06 9.53
N ILE A 35 1.58 1.96 8.79
CA ILE A 35 2.80 1.13 8.87
C ILE A 35 3.94 1.81 8.11
N GLY A 36 3.66 2.36 6.92
CA GLY A 36 4.62 3.11 6.12
C GLY A 36 5.21 4.30 6.88
N GLU A 37 4.37 5.07 7.58
CA GLU A 37 4.80 6.18 8.43
C GLU A 37 5.82 5.75 9.50
N ARG A 38 5.54 4.64 10.20
CA ARG A 38 6.44 4.09 11.23
C ARG A 38 7.76 3.58 10.64
N GLU A 39 7.71 2.99 9.45
CA GLU A 39 8.86 2.39 8.78
C GLU A 39 9.60 3.35 7.84
N LYS A 40 9.17 4.61 7.75
CA LYS A 40 9.70 5.65 6.84
C LYS A 40 9.62 5.28 5.36
N VAL A 41 8.52 4.66 4.95
CA VAL A 41 8.18 4.38 3.55
C VAL A 41 6.89 5.12 3.22
N ALA A 42 6.91 6.02 2.25
CA ALA A 42 5.72 6.76 1.83
C ALA A 42 4.71 5.81 1.15
N VAL A 43 3.42 5.99 1.41
CA VAL A 43 2.37 5.14 0.85
C VAL A 43 1.32 5.98 0.14
N ILE A 44 1.18 5.75 -1.17
CA ILE A 44 0.10 6.29 -1.99
C ILE A 44 -1.03 5.26 -2.01
N GLY A 45 -2.23 5.68 -1.59
CA GLY A 45 -3.44 4.85 -1.65
C GLY A 45 -4.09 4.90 -3.03
N GLY A 46 -4.65 3.78 -3.47
CA GLY A 46 -5.39 3.64 -4.72
C GLY A 46 -6.37 2.47 -4.65
N ILE A 47 -7.18 2.34 -5.70
CA ILE A 47 -8.13 1.25 -5.91
C ILE A 47 -7.96 0.78 -7.35
N GLU A 48 -7.87 -0.54 -7.56
CA GLU A 48 -8.03 -1.13 -8.88
C GLU A 48 -9.53 -1.35 -9.12
N ALA A 49 -10.17 -0.43 -9.86
CA ALA A 49 -11.60 -0.46 -10.10
C ALA A 49 -11.94 -1.38 -11.30
N THR A 50 -12.88 -2.30 -11.10
CA THR A 50 -13.48 -3.07 -12.20
C THR A 50 -14.59 -2.25 -12.84
N SER A 51 -14.44 -1.92 -14.12
CA SER A 51 -15.49 -1.31 -14.93
C SER A 51 -16.13 -2.33 -15.88
N GLN A 52 -17.31 -1.99 -16.39
CA GLN A 52 -17.83 -2.51 -17.66
C GLN A 52 -17.98 -1.31 -18.60
N GLU A 53 -17.59 -1.48 -19.85
CA GLU A 53 -17.75 -0.50 -20.92
C GLU A 53 -19.02 -0.78 -21.74
#